data_AF-A0A2S2QET9-F1
#
_entry.id   AF-A0A2S2QET9-F1
#
_cell.length_a   1.000
_cell.length_b   1.000
_cell.length_c   1.000
_cell.angle_alpha   90.00
_cell.angle_beta   90.00
_cell.angle_gamma   90.00
#
_symmetry.space_group_name_H-M   'P 1'
#
loop_
_entity.id
_entity.type
_entity.pdbx_description
1 polymer ?
#
loop_
_entity_poly.entity_id
_entity_poly.type
_entity_poly.pdbx_seq_one_letter_code
_entity_poly.pdbx_strand_id
1 'polypeptide(L)'
;MPYIPVEEKIILDGLQWLSNNQANNGSFPEVGHVSHSDMQGGSSKGLALTAYTLIAFLENQKATPIYRNTINKAIDYVVKNFPGTEDPYVLAICSYALHLANHPEKNVAFNLLELKATTSDEKKWWKRVGRANDKQNPWAREPNSVDIEMTAYALLTYLQRELVEDALPILHWLISQQNEQGGFASSQDTVITLYALSQMAQKVTPGSMRLSATFSYMKSGQTELKVTQDNAMVLQLVELPKQTRFVNIKATGTGFAIVKVSYRYNVNVTGAWPLFSLDPQVSKSSNANFLQLSVCSG
;
A
#
# COMPACT_ATOMS: atom_id res chain seq x y z
N MET A 1 -7.14 -23.78 -0.76
CA MET A 1 -8.53 -23.64 -1.26
C MET A 1 -8.46 -23.47 -2.77
N PRO A 2 -9.30 -24.14 -3.57
CA PRO A 2 -9.37 -23.86 -4.99
C PRO A 2 -9.88 -22.43 -5.21
N TYR A 3 -9.36 -21.75 -6.23
CA TYR A 3 -9.83 -20.43 -6.63
C TYR A 3 -11.30 -20.49 -7.07
N ILE A 4 -12.05 -19.42 -6.81
CA ILE A 4 -13.42 -19.29 -7.30
C ILE A 4 -13.36 -18.80 -8.75
N PRO A 5 -13.90 -19.54 -9.74
CA PRO A 5 -13.88 -19.09 -11.12
C PRO A 5 -14.83 -17.89 -11.29
N VAL A 6 -14.35 -16.87 -11.99
CA VAL A 6 -15.15 -15.73 -12.46
C VAL A 6 -15.37 -15.90 -13.96
N GLU A 7 -16.56 -15.57 -14.45
CA GLU A 7 -16.86 -15.65 -15.88
C GLU A 7 -15.97 -14.70 -16.68
N GLU A 8 -15.19 -15.26 -17.61
CA GLU A 8 -14.18 -14.52 -18.40
C GLU A 8 -14.82 -13.38 -19.21
N LYS A 9 -16.06 -13.58 -19.67
CA LYS A 9 -16.83 -12.55 -20.38
C LYS A 9 -16.98 -11.27 -19.56
N ILE A 10 -17.24 -11.36 -18.26
CA ILE A 10 -17.43 -10.17 -17.39
C ILE A 10 -16.14 -9.35 -17.33
N ILE A 11 -15.00 -10.03 -17.26
CA ILE A 11 -13.68 -9.39 -17.24
C ILE A 11 -13.42 -8.70 -18.59
N LEU A 12 -13.69 -9.38 -19.71
CA LEU A 12 -13.51 -8.83 -21.05
C LEU A 12 -14.45 -7.66 -21.34
N ASP A 13 -15.72 -7.73 -20.93
CA ASP A 13 -16.68 -6.64 -21.10
C ASP A 13 -16.23 -5.38 -20.34
N GLY A 14 -15.66 -5.55 -19.13
CA GLY A 14 -15.07 -4.45 -18.37
C GLY A 14 -13.85 -3.82 -19.06
N LEU A 15 -12.92 -4.65 -19.57
CA LEU A 15 -11.76 -4.18 -20.32
C LEU A 15 -12.16 -3.52 -21.65
N GLN A 16 -13.20 -4.03 -22.32
CA GLN A 16 -13.74 -3.43 -23.54
C GLN A 16 -14.33 -2.05 -23.23
N TRP A 17 -15.08 -1.90 -22.14
CA TRP A 17 -15.60 -0.61 -21.72
C TRP A 17 -14.47 0.38 -21.46
N LEU A 18 -13.42 -0.01 -20.73
CA LEU A 18 -12.23 0.84 -20.54
C LEU A 18 -11.63 1.25 -21.88
N SER A 19 -11.40 0.28 -22.77
CA SER A 19 -10.84 0.53 -24.10
C SER A 19 -11.68 1.51 -24.92
N ASN A 20 -13.00 1.46 -24.82
CA ASN A 20 -13.90 2.38 -25.54
C ASN A 20 -13.86 3.81 -24.99
N ASN A 21 -13.44 3.99 -23.74
CA ASN A 21 -13.32 5.29 -23.07
C ASN A 21 -11.90 5.89 -23.17
N GLN A 22 -10.95 5.21 -23.82
CA GLN A 22 -9.61 5.75 -24.04
C GLN A 22 -9.67 6.97 -24.97
N ALA A 23 -9.03 8.07 -24.59
CA ALA A 23 -8.93 9.25 -25.43
C ALA A 23 -7.99 9.03 -26.62
N ASN A 24 -8.15 9.83 -27.68
CA ASN A 24 -7.36 9.71 -28.91
C ASN A 24 -5.84 9.84 -28.70
N ASN A 25 -5.41 10.56 -27.66
CA ASN A 25 -4.01 10.72 -27.28
C ASN A 25 -3.45 9.54 -26.46
N GLY A 26 -4.26 8.51 -26.18
CA GLY A 26 -3.87 7.33 -25.39
C GLY A 26 -4.15 7.43 -23.89
N SER A 27 -4.52 8.59 -23.36
CA SER A 27 -4.86 8.76 -21.95
C SER A 27 -6.24 8.17 -21.60
N PHE A 28 -6.41 7.76 -20.35
CA PHE A 28 -7.72 7.42 -19.80
C PHE A 28 -8.26 8.60 -18.98
N PRO A 29 -9.40 9.20 -19.38
CA PRO A 29 -10.08 10.20 -18.58
C PRO A 29 -10.86 9.52 -17.44
N GLU A 30 -11.06 10.26 -16.36
CA GLU A 30 -12.00 9.86 -15.32
C GLU A 30 -13.43 10.02 -15.82
N VAL A 31 -14.24 8.96 -15.73
CA VAL A 31 -15.62 8.95 -16.23
C VAL A 31 -16.58 8.82 -15.06
N GLY A 32 -17.39 9.85 -14.84
CA GLY A 32 -18.41 9.90 -13.79
C GLY A 32 -18.06 10.83 -12.63
N HIS A 33 -18.81 10.71 -11.54
CA HIS A 33 -18.60 11.50 -10.33
C HIS A 33 -17.87 10.67 -9.27
N VAL A 34 -16.69 11.14 -8.87
CA VAL A 34 -15.90 10.52 -7.81
C VAL A 34 -16.34 11.10 -6.47
N SER A 35 -16.99 10.28 -5.64
CA SER A 35 -17.43 10.71 -4.30
C SER A 35 -16.27 10.88 -3.31
N HIS A 36 -15.17 10.14 -3.49
CA HIS A 36 -13.97 10.22 -2.66
C HIS A 36 -12.70 10.15 -3.51
N SER A 37 -12.14 11.31 -3.87
CA SER A 37 -10.85 11.38 -4.57
C SER A 37 -9.71 10.73 -3.78
N ASP A 38 -9.80 10.76 -2.45
CA ASP A 38 -8.81 10.13 -1.56
C ASP A 38 -8.88 8.60 -1.60
N MET A 39 -10.04 8.02 -1.96
CA MET A 39 -10.18 6.58 -2.20
C MET A 39 -9.68 6.14 -3.58
N GLN A 40 -9.46 7.09 -4.51
CA GLN A 40 -8.75 6.83 -5.76
C GLN A 40 -7.22 6.90 -5.60
N GLY A 41 -6.74 7.12 -4.36
CA GLY A 41 -5.32 7.23 -4.07
C GLY A 41 -4.69 8.42 -4.78
N GLY A 42 -3.39 8.33 -5.06
CA GLY A 42 -2.72 9.34 -5.89
C GLY A 42 -3.06 9.28 -7.37
N SER A 43 -3.81 8.26 -7.82
CA SER A 43 -4.05 7.95 -9.25
C SER A 43 -5.28 8.61 -9.85
N SER A 44 -5.92 9.53 -9.14
CA SER A 44 -7.25 10.04 -9.51
C SER A 44 -7.32 10.79 -10.85
N LYS A 45 -6.20 11.27 -11.42
CA LYS A 45 -6.21 12.08 -12.66
C LYS A 45 -4.95 11.91 -13.52
N GLY A 46 -5.12 12.18 -14.81
CA GLY A 46 -4.03 12.39 -15.77
C GLY A 46 -3.13 11.17 -15.96
N LEU A 47 -1.83 11.37 -15.80
CA LEU A 47 -0.82 10.35 -16.06
C LEU A 47 -0.93 9.14 -15.12
N ALA A 48 -1.20 9.36 -13.83
CA ALA A 48 -1.31 8.27 -12.88
C ALA A 48 -2.56 7.40 -13.15
N LEU A 49 -3.70 8.01 -13.49
CA LEU A 49 -4.90 7.25 -13.90
C LEU A 49 -4.62 6.40 -15.15
N THR A 50 -3.94 6.97 -16.14
CA THR A 50 -3.59 6.23 -17.36
C THR A 50 -2.66 5.05 -17.07
N ALA A 51 -1.66 5.24 -16.21
CA ALA A 51 -0.77 4.16 -15.79
C ALA A 51 -1.51 3.09 -14.97
N TYR A 52 -2.41 3.48 -14.08
CA TYR A 52 -3.27 2.58 -13.30
C TYR A 52 -4.15 1.70 -14.21
N THR A 53 -4.84 2.31 -15.17
CA THR A 53 -5.66 1.56 -16.13
C THR A 53 -4.81 0.65 -17.00
N LEU A 54 -3.62 1.10 -17.43
CA LEU A 54 -2.67 0.28 -18.19
C LEU A 54 -2.23 -0.97 -17.41
N ILE A 55 -1.97 -0.86 -16.10
CA ILE A 55 -1.62 -2.02 -15.25
C ILE A 55 -2.72 -3.07 -15.30
N ALA A 56 -4.00 -2.69 -15.21
CA ALA A 56 -5.12 -3.63 -15.26
C ALA A 56 -5.15 -4.44 -16.57
N PHE A 57 -4.80 -3.83 -17.71
CA PHE A 57 -4.66 -4.54 -18.98
C PHE A 57 -3.44 -5.48 -18.98
N LEU A 58 -2.31 -5.04 -18.42
CA LEU A 58 -1.05 -5.79 -18.45
C LEU A 58 -1.04 -6.99 -17.48
N GLU A 59 -1.70 -6.87 -16.33
CA GLU A 59 -1.82 -7.98 -15.38
C GLU A 59 -2.74 -9.08 -15.89
N ASN A 60 -3.68 -8.76 -16.77
CA ASN A 60 -4.49 -9.75 -17.48
C ASN A 60 -3.80 -10.21 -18.78
N GLN A 61 -2.81 -11.09 -18.63
CA GLN A 61 -2.00 -11.62 -19.75
C GLN A 61 -2.83 -12.23 -20.89
N LYS A 62 -4.01 -12.77 -20.61
CA LYS A 62 -4.92 -13.34 -21.64
C LYS A 62 -5.59 -12.26 -22.48
N ALA A 63 -5.86 -11.09 -21.89
CA ALA A 63 -6.49 -9.97 -22.57
C ALA A 63 -5.48 -9.11 -23.35
N THR A 64 -4.19 -9.17 -23.02
CA THR A 64 -3.12 -8.40 -23.68
C THR A 64 -3.13 -8.48 -25.22
N PRO A 65 -3.30 -9.65 -25.87
CA PRO A 65 -3.35 -9.73 -27.32
C PRO A 65 -4.60 -9.06 -27.94
N ILE A 66 -5.71 -9.05 -27.21
CA ILE A 66 -7.01 -8.50 -27.66
C ILE A 66 -6.94 -6.97 -27.68
N TYR A 67 -6.37 -6.37 -26.64
CA TYR A 67 -6.32 -4.91 -26.44
C TYR A 67 -4.98 -4.29 -26.82
N ARG A 68 -4.19 -4.92 -27.68
CA ARG A 68 -2.83 -4.48 -28.04
C ARG A 68 -2.77 -3.01 -28.47
N ASN A 69 -3.73 -2.55 -29.29
CA ASN A 69 -3.76 -1.16 -29.73
C ASN A 69 -4.00 -0.18 -28.58
N THR A 70 -4.93 -0.51 -27.68
CA THR A 70 -5.26 0.27 -26.48
C THR A 70 -4.06 0.35 -25.55
N ILE A 71 -3.40 -0.79 -25.32
CA ILE A 71 -2.19 -0.91 -24.50
C ILE A 71 -1.06 -0.06 -25.08
N ASN A 72 -0.77 -0.18 -26.37
CA ASN A 72 0.30 0.58 -27.02
C ASN A 72 0.06 2.09 -26.93
N LYS A 73 -1.17 2.56 -27.20
CA LYS A 73 -1.50 3.99 -27.05
C LYS A 73 -1.31 4.50 -25.62
N ALA A 74 -1.68 3.69 -24.63
CA ALA A 74 -1.49 4.04 -23.22
C ALA A 74 0.00 4.07 -22.84
N ILE A 75 0.79 3.11 -23.32
CA ILE A 75 2.25 3.11 -23.15
C ILE A 75 2.86 4.36 -23.78
N ASP A 76 2.50 4.71 -25.03
CA ASP A 76 2.99 5.91 -25.72
C ASP A 76 2.68 7.18 -24.92
N TYR A 77 1.47 7.27 -24.38
CA TYR A 77 1.08 8.37 -23.51
C TYR A 77 1.92 8.40 -22.23
N VAL A 78 2.10 7.27 -21.55
CA VAL A 78 2.90 7.19 -20.32
C VAL A 78 4.35 7.60 -20.59
N VAL A 79 4.98 7.01 -21.60
CA VAL A 79 6.38 7.26 -22.01
C VAL A 79 6.62 8.73 -22.34
N LYS A 80 5.69 9.36 -23.07
CA LYS A 80 5.79 10.77 -23.44
C LYS A 80 5.73 11.73 -22.25
N ASN A 81 5.00 11.37 -21.20
CA ASN A 81 4.66 12.32 -20.12
C ASN A 81 5.39 12.05 -18.79
N PHE A 82 5.83 10.82 -18.49
CA PHE A 82 6.51 10.53 -17.22
C PHE A 82 7.83 11.29 -16.99
N PRO A 83 8.67 11.61 -18.00
CA PRO A 83 9.93 12.31 -17.73
C PRO A 83 9.73 13.75 -17.21
N GLY A 84 8.55 14.34 -17.47
CA GLY A 84 8.22 15.70 -17.04
C GLY A 84 7.57 15.80 -15.66
N THR A 85 7.37 14.68 -14.95
CA THR A 85 6.73 14.69 -13.62
C THR A 85 7.76 14.70 -12.49
N GLU A 86 7.53 15.56 -11.51
CA GLU A 86 8.28 15.58 -10.25
C GLU A 86 7.58 14.81 -9.12
N ASP A 87 6.35 14.32 -9.37
CA ASP A 87 5.54 13.60 -8.38
C ASP A 87 6.04 12.16 -8.21
N PRO A 88 6.58 11.78 -7.03
CA PRO A 88 7.07 10.43 -6.76
C PRO A 88 5.99 9.36 -6.91
N TYR A 89 4.71 9.70 -6.64
CA TYR A 89 3.60 8.76 -6.79
C TYR A 89 3.41 8.38 -8.26
N VAL A 90 3.40 9.39 -9.14
CA VAL A 90 3.26 9.19 -10.59
C VAL A 90 4.43 8.38 -11.13
N LEU A 91 5.66 8.68 -10.69
CA LEU A 91 6.84 7.91 -11.06
C LEU A 91 6.76 6.44 -10.62
N ALA A 92 6.25 6.17 -9.41
CA ALA A 92 6.13 4.81 -8.88
C ALA A 92 5.19 3.95 -9.74
N ILE A 93 3.99 4.45 -10.03
CA ILE A 93 3.00 3.71 -10.82
C ILE A 93 3.42 3.58 -12.30
N CYS A 94 4.00 4.63 -12.89
CA CYS A 94 4.52 4.56 -14.27
C CYS A 94 5.68 3.57 -14.37
N SER A 95 6.60 3.58 -13.40
CA SER A 95 7.71 2.64 -13.35
C SER A 95 7.20 1.21 -13.33
N TYR A 96 6.25 0.89 -12.45
CA TYR A 96 5.66 -0.45 -12.39
C TYR A 96 4.97 -0.84 -13.72
N ALA A 97 4.14 0.05 -14.28
CA ALA A 97 3.45 -0.19 -15.54
C ALA A 97 4.42 -0.48 -16.71
N LEU A 98 5.52 0.28 -16.81
CA LEU A 98 6.53 0.09 -17.85
C LEU A 98 7.35 -1.19 -17.66
N HIS A 99 7.55 -1.64 -16.41
CA HIS A 99 8.18 -2.94 -16.14
C HIS A 99 7.26 -4.10 -16.55
N LEU A 100 5.96 -4.03 -16.24
CA LEU A 100 4.98 -5.01 -16.72
C LEU A 100 4.90 -5.05 -18.24
N ALA A 101 4.95 -3.89 -18.91
CA ALA A 101 4.97 -3.80 -20.37
C ALA A 101 6.30 -4.22 -21.00
N ASN A 102 7.35 -4.45 -20.19
CA ASN A 102 8.72 -4.67 -20.64
C ASN A 102 9.23 -3.60 -21.64
N HIS A 103 8.85 -2.33 -21.42
CA HIS A 103 9.20 -1.24 -22.31
C HIS A 103 10.67 -0.79 -22.11
N PRO A 104 11.41 -0.36 -23.16
CA PRO A 104 12.81 0.10 -23.02
C PRO A 104 13.01 1.23 -21.99
N GLU A 105 12.06 2.15 -21.90
CA GLU A 105 12.09 3.29 -20.97
C GLU A 105 11.89 2.91 -19.49
N LYS A 106 11.62 1.64 -19.17
CA LYS A 106 11.44 1.18 -17.79
C LYS A 106 12.64 1.52 -16.89
N ASN A 107 13.85 1.52 -17.45
CA ASN A 107 15.07 1.87 -16.71
C ASN A 107 15.13 3.36 -16.37
N VAL A 108 14.68 4.23 -17.29
CA VAL A 108 14.64 5.68 -17.04
C VAL A 108 13.62 5.98 -15.95
N ALA A 109 12.42 5.39 -16.04
CA ALA A 109 11.38 5.53 -15.02
C ALA A 109 11.86 5.02 -13.64
N PHE A 110 12.56 3.88 -13.59
CA PHE A 110 13.15 3.35 -12.36
C PHE A 110 14.18 4.31 -11.76
N ASN A 111 15.09 4.83 -12.56
CA ASN A 111 16.12 5.74 -12.07
C ASN A 111 15.52 7.05 -11.52
N LEU A 112 14.51 7.61 -12.19
CA LEU A 112 13.78 8.78 -11.69
C LEU A 112 13.07 8.49 -10.37
N LEU A 113 12.44 7.31 -10.24
CA LEU A 113 11.82 6.87 -8.99
C LEU A 113 12.87 6.77 -7.88
N GLU A 114 14.02 6.15 -8.14
CA GLU A 114 15.10 5.98 -7.17
C GLU A 114 15.64 7.31 -6.62
N LEU A 115 15.73 8.34 -7.46
CA LEU A 115 16.12 9.69 -7.03
C LEU A 115 15.16 10.32 -6.01
N LYS A 116 13.93 9.81 -5.90
CA LYS A 116 12.91 10.27 -4.94
C LYS A 116 12.82 9.40 -3.68
N ALA A 117 13.64 8.35 -3.56
CA ALA A 117 13.61 7.45 -2.42
C ALA A 117 14.10 8.14 -1.13
N THR A 118 13.43 7.83 -0.02
CA THR A 118 13.90 8.17 1.32
C THR A 118 14.44 6.90 1.99
N THR A 119 15.64 6.98 2.55
CA THR A 119 16.27 5.88 3.28
C THR A 119 16.62 6.34 4.70
N SER A 120 16.19 5.59 5.71
CA SER A 120 16.50 5.81 7.14
C SER A 120 16.34 4.51 7.90
N ASP A 121 17.17 4.25 8.91
CA ASP A 121 17.02 3.12 9.84
C ASP A 121 16.78 1.76 9.14
N GLU A 122 17.60 1.46 8.12
CA GLU A 122 17.50 0.24 7.28
C GLU A 122 16.15 0.06 6.56
N LYS A 123 15.40 1.15 6.41
CA LYS A 123 14.13 1.22 5.68
C LYS A 123 14.26 2.12 4.47
N LYS A 124 13.51 1.79 3.42
CA LYS A 124 13.42 2.58 2.18
C LYS A 124 11.97 2.79 1.79
N TRP A 125 11.58 4.02 1.48
CA TRP A 125 10.20 4.36 1.12
C TRP A 125 10.11 5.64 0.29
N TRP A 126 8.92 5.90 -0.24
CA TRP A 126 8.62 7.11 -0.99
C TRP A 126 7.52 7.89 -0.28
N LYS A 127 7.57 9.23 -0.41
CA LYS A 127 6.62 10.12 0.23
C LYS A 127 6.28 11.32 -0.66
N ARG A 128 5.07 11.86 -0.53
CA ARG A 128 4.71 13.12 -1.22
C ARG A 128 5.58 14.30 -0.74
N VAL A 129 5.87 15.21 -1.67
CA VAL A 129 6.57 16.48 -1.40
C VAL A 129 5.60 17.46 -0.73
N GLY A 130 6.08 18.25 0.24
CA GLY A 130 5.34 19.38 0.81
C GLY A 130 4.54 19.12 2.10
N ARG A 131 4.70 17.96 2.75
CA ARG A 131 4.09 17.74 4.07
C ARG A 131 4.80 18.60 5.12
N ALA A 132 4.06 19.52 5.75
CA ALA A 132 4.52 20.20 6.94
C ALA A 132 4.71 19.16 8.06
N ASN A 133 5.94 19.04 8.59
CA ASN A 133 6.20 18.28 9.79
C ASN A 133 5.65 19.05 10.99
N ASP A 134 4.33 19.08 11.13
CA ASP A 134 3.73 19.57 12.36
C ASP A 134 3.91 18.51 13.45
N LYS A 135 5.00 18.62 14.19
CA LYS A 135 5.35 17.74 15.31
C LYS A 135 4.30 17.80 16.43
N GLN A 136 3.44 18.82 16.46
CA GLN A 136 2.39 18.97 17.46
C GLN A 136 1.08 18.27 17.04
N ASN A 137 0.89 18.01 15.75
CA ASN A 137 -0.28 17.30 15.25
C ASN A 137 -0.16 15.78 15.53
N PRO A 138 -1.00 15.20 16.41
CA PRO A 138 -0.97 13.76 16.69
C PRO A 138 -1.24 12.91 15.45
N TRP A 139 -2.06 13.41 14.52
CA TRP A 139 -2.41 12.75 13.25
C TRP A 139 -1.28 12.82 12.21
N ALA A 140 -0.25 13.64 12.42
CA ALA A 140 0.94 13.61 11.59
C ALA A 140 1.72 12.29 11.74
N ARG A 141 1.44 11.51 12.79
CA ARG A 141 2.01 10.17 13.03
C ARG A 141 1.26 9.04 12.35
N GLU A 142 0.07 9.28 11.80
CA GLU A 142 -0.70 8.25 11.09
C GLU A 142 -0.01 7.88 9.77
N PRO A 143 0.01 6.57 9.42
CA PRO A 143 0.50 6.10 8.13
C PRO A 143 -0.24 6.79 7.00
N ASN A 144 0.49 7.42 6.09
CA ASN A 144 -0.11 8.06 4.93
C ASN A 144 -0.40 7.01 3.87
N SER A 145 -1.68 6.82 3.57
CA SER A 145 -2.15 5.86 2.58
C SER A 145 -1.45 5.99 1.23
N VAL A 146 -1.21 7.23 0.76
CA VAL A 146 -0.57 7.43 -0.54
C VAL A 146 0.92 7.09 -0.51
N ASP A 147 1.60 7.34 0.60
CA ASP A 147 3.01 6.97 0.79
C ASP A 147 3.16 5.43 0.84
N ILE A 148 2.19 4.75 1.46
CA ILE A 148 2.10 3.28 1.47
C ILE A 148 1.90 2.76 0.04
N GLU A 149 0.90 3.28 -0.67
CA GLU A 149 0.55 2.84 -2.03
C GLU A 149 1.73 3.02 -3.02
N MET A 150 2.38 4.20 -3.04
CA MET A 150 3.54 4.41 -3.91
C MET A 150 4.72 3.50 -3.56
N THR A 151 4.94 3.25 -2.26
CA THR A 151 6.02 2.39 -1.80
C THR A 151 5.75 0.92 -2.15
N ALA A 152 4.47 0.51 -2.18
CA ALA A 152 4.08 -0.81 -2.66
C ALA A 152 4.30 -0.97 -4.17
N TYR A 153 3.99 0.03 -4.99
CA TYR A 153 4.37 0.02 -6.42
C TYR A 153 5.88 -0.04 -6.63
N ALA A 154 6.65 0.67 -5.80
CA ALA A 154 8.11 0.59 -5.83
C ALA A 154 8.59 -0.85 -5.48
N LEU A 155 8.03 -1.48 -4.44
CA LEU A 155 8.32 -2.87 -4.10
C LEU A 155 8.03 -3.81 -5.29
N LEU A 156 6.85 -3.69 -5.90
CA LEU A 156 6.49 -4.49 -7.09
C LEU A 156 7.47 -4.28 -8.24
N THR A 157 7.92 -3.04 -8.46
CA THR A 157 8.93 -2.70 -9.47
C THR A 157 10.27 -3.38 -9.19
N TYR A 158 10.73 -3.39 -7.94
CA TYR A 158 11.94 -4.11 -7.54
C TYR A 158 11.85 -5.60 -7.83
N LEU A 159 10.68 -6.20 -7.53
CA LEU A 159 10.43 -7.61 -7.81
C LEU A 159 10.44 -7.92 -9.31
N GLN A 160 9.89 -7.04 -10.16
CA GLN A 160 9.97 -7.18 -11.63
C GLN A 160 11.41 -7.08 -12.17
N ARG A 161 12.32 -6.45 -11.41
CA ARG A 161 13.74 -6.34 -11.74
C ARG A 161 14.59 -7.45 -11.08
N GLU A 162 13.96 -8.37 -10.35
CA GLU A 162 14.61 -9.42 -9.57
C GLU A 162 15.60 -8.88 -8.51
N LEU A 163 15.37 -7.66 -8.02
CA LEU A 163 16.16 -7.01 -6.96
C LEU A 163 15.62 -7.36 -5.57
N VAL A 164 15.56 -8.66 -5.26
CA VAL A 164 14.89 -9.17 -4.05
C VAL A 164 15.58 -8.71 -2.76
N GLU A 165 16.92 -8.71 -2.72
CA GLU A 165 17.67 -8.29 -1.54
C GLU A 165 17.51 -6.78 -1.28
N ASP A 166 17.62 -5.96 -2.33
CA ASP A 166 17.44 -4.51 -2.26
C ASP A 166 15.99 -4.10 -1.94
N ALA A 167 15.04 -5.03 -2.10
CA ALA A 167 13.63 -4.83 -1.72
C ALA A 167 13.37 -5.04 -0.22
N LEU A 168 14.28 -5.65 0.53
CA LEU A 168 14.10 -5.92 1.97
C LEU A 168 13.88 -4.64 2.80
N PRO A 169 14.64 -3.54 2.60
CA PRO A 169 14.35 -2.27 3.28
C PRO A 169 12.96 -1.69 2.96
N ILE A 170 12.44 -1.94 1.76
CA ILE A 170 11.09 -1.50 1.35
C ILE A 170 10.03 -2.34 2.06
N LEU A 171 10.23 -3.66 2.08
CA LEU A 171 9.40 -4.61 2.81
C LEU A 171 9.33 -4.26 4.30
N HIS A 172 10.48 -3.98 4.93
CA HIS A 172 10.55 -3.58 6.33
C HIS A 172 9.77 -2.31 6.63
N TRP A 173 9.83 -1.32 5.72
CA TRP A 173 9.05 -0.10 5.87
C TRP A 173 7.55 -0.38 5.79
N LEU A 174 7.09 -1.09 4.75
CA LEU A 174 5.67 -1.41 4.54
C LEU A 174 5.08 -2.21 5.72
N ILE A 175 5.77 -3.25 6.20
CA ILE A 175 5.33 -4.01 7.38
C ILE A 175 5.17 -3.10 8.61
N SER A 176 6.06 -2.11 8.76
CA SER A 176 5.98 -1.17 9.88
C SER A 176 4.80 -0.18 9.81
N GLN A 177 4.17 -0.04 8.63
CA GLN A 177 2.95 0.78 8.46
C GLN A 177 1.65 0.00 8.69
N GLN A 178 1.73 -1.34 8.81
CA GLN A 178 0.55 -2.19 8.96
C GLN A 178 -0.09 -2.01 10.34
N ASN A 179 -1.43 -1.98 10.42
CA ASN A 179 -2.17 -1.93 11.67
C ASN A 179 -2.20 -3.31 12.38
N GLU A 180 -2.72 -3.37 13.61
CA GLU A 180 -2.77 -4.62 14.41
C GLU A 180 -3.61 -5.75 13.76
N GLN A 181 -4.50 -5.41 12.83
CA GLN A 181 -5.39 -6.36 12.15
C GLN A 181 -4.88 -6.79 10.76
N GLY A 182 -3.71 -6.31 10.33
CA GLY A 182 -3.12 -6.67 9.04
C GLY A 182 -3.49 -5.74 7.87
N GLY A 183 -4.33 -4.73 8.11
CA GLY A 183 -4.70 -3.72 7.12
C GLY A 183 -3.80 -2.48 7.15
N PHE A 184 -4.05 -1.55 6.24
CA PHE A 184 -3.39 -0.25 6.14
C PHE A 184 -4.38 0.91 6.33
N ALA A 185 -3.98 2.14 6.03
CA ALA A 185 -4.75 3.34 6.36
C ALA A 185 -6.01 3.51 5.48
N SER A 186 -6.04 2.94 4.27
CA SER A 186 -7.18 2.99 3.33
C SER A 186 -7.47 1.62 2.70
N SER A 187 -8.32 1.61 1.68
CA SER A 187 -8.65 0.41 0.90
C SER A 187 -7.63 0.14 -0.20
N GLN A 188 -7.21 1.16 -0.97
CA GLN A 188 -6.31 0.98 -2.11
C GLN A 188 -4.89 0.60 -1.70
N ASP A 189 -4.31 1.30 -0.73
CA ASP A 189 -3.03 0.95 -0.12
C ASP A 189 -3.03 -0.46 0.46
N THR A 190 -4.13 -0.90 1.07
CA THR A 190 -4.27 -2.26 1.58
C THR A 190 -4.20 -3.28 0.45
N VAL A 191 -4.96 -3.10 -0.65
CA VAL A 191 -4.96 -4.06 -1.77
C VAL A 191 -3.58 -4.17 -2.42
N ILE A 192 -2.99 -3.05 -2.82
CA ILE A 192 -1.71 -3.07 -3.53
C ILE A 192 -0.57 -3.55 -2.62
N THR A 193 -0.60 -3.19 -1.33
CA THR A 193 0.45 -3.61 -0.40
C THR A 193 0.34 -5.09 -0.10
N LEU A 194 -0.85 -5.63 0.13
CA LEU A 194 -1.03 -7.08 0.31
C LEU A 194 -0.59 -7.84 -0.93
N TYR A 195 -0.91 -7.33 -2.13
CA TYR A 195 -0.40 -7.90 -3.38
C TYR A 195 1.14 -7.87 -3.43
N ALA A 196 1.77 -6.72 -3.19
CA ALA A 196 3.23 -6.59 -3.17
C ALA A 196 3.90 -7.50 -2.14
N LEU A 197 3.36 -7.57 -0.92
CA LEU A 197 3.82 -8.47 0.14
C LEU A 197 3.67 -9.94 -0.26
N SER A 198 2.58 -10.31 -0.93
CA SER A 198 2.38 -11.69 -1.41
C SER A 198 3.38 -12.08 -2.51
N GLN A 199 3.70 -11.15 -3.41
CA GLN A 199 4.71 -11.35 -4.46
C GLN A 199 6.10 -11.46 -3.85
N MET A 200 6.42 -10.63 -2.84
CA MET A 200 7.67 -10.72 -2.10
C MET A 200 7.76 -12.04 -1.33
N ALA A 201 6.70 -12.46 -0.65
CA ALA A 201 6.64 -13.72 0.09
C ALA A 201 6.93 -14.93 -0.81
N GLN A 202 6.44 -14.94 -2.05
CA GLN A 202 6.77 -15.99 -3.02
C GLN A 202 8.27 -16.05 -3.37
N LYS A 203 8.98 -14.91 -3.32
CA LYS A 203 10.41 -14.82 -3.63
C LYS A 203 11.30 -15.16 -2.42
N VAL A 204 10.87 -14.84 -1.20
CA VAL A 204 11.70 -14.99 0.01
C VAL A 204 11.36 -16.20 0.88
N THR A 205 10.18 -16.81 0.72
CA THR A 205 9.78 -17.96 1.55
C THR A 205 10.44 -19.23 1.03
N PRO A 206 11.34 -19.86 1.80
CA PRO A 206 11.97 -21.11 1.37
C PRO A 206 10.96 -22.27 1.36
N GLY A 207 11.22 -23.29 0.54
CA GLY A 207 10.38 -24.48 0.45
C GLY A 207 10.30 -25.33 1.73
N SER A 208 11.23 -25.10 2.67
CA SER A 208 11.24 -25.71 4.01
C SER A 208 11.41 -24.64 5.08
N MET A 209 10.51 -24.62 6.07
CA MET A 209 10.57 -23.66 7.18
C MET A 209 10.72 -24.36 8.54
N ARG A 210 11.76 -23.97 9.28
CA ARG A 210 12.02 -24.38 10.66
C ARG A 210 12.74 -23.24 11.39
N LEU A 211 11.95 -22.37 12.00
CA LEU A 211 12.41 -21.23 12.79
C LEU A 211 12.06 -21.42 14.27
N SER A 212 12.99 -21.06 15.14
CA SER A 212 12.73 -20.84 16.56
C SER A 212 13.04 -19.39 16.90
N ALA A 213 12.05 -18.67 17.41
CA ALA A 213 12.17 -17.30 17.88
C ALA A 213 12.01 -17.28 19.41
N THR A 214 13.05 -16.88 20.11
CA THR A 214 13.07 -16.71 21.55
C THR A 214 12.89 -15.23 21.90
N PHE A 215 11.87 -14.95 22.70
CA PHE A 215 11.53 -13.64 23.24
C PHE A 215 11.89 -13.59 24.71
N SER A 216 12.85 -12.75 25.06
CA SER A 216 13.27 -12.52 26.45
C SER A 216 12.83 -11.13 26.91
N TYR A 217 12.07 -11.06 27.99
CA TYR A 217 11.51 -9.82 28.54
C TYR A 217 11.60 -9.82 30.07
N MET A 218 11.93 -8.66 30.64
CA MET A 218 12.22 -8.50 32.08
C MET A 218 13.40 -9.40 32.55
N LYS A 219 13.57 -9.61 33.86
CA LYS A 219 14.68 -10.39 34.43
C LYS A 219 14.50 -11.92 34.35
N SER A 220 13.31 -12.43 34.01
CA SER A 220 13.02 -13.87 34.03
C SER A 220 11.95 -14.36 33.03
N GLY A 221 11.30 -13.47 32.28
CA GLY A 221 10.29 -13.86 31.30
C GLY A 221 10.96 -14.32 30.00
N GLN A 222 10.69 -15.55 29.58
CA GLN A 222 11.15 -16.07 28.31
C GLN A 222 10.02 -16.86 27.64
N THR A 223 9.83 -16.64 26.35
CA THR A 223 8.87 -17.40 25.54
C THR A 223 9.56 -17.82 24.25
N GLU A 224 9.44 -19.08 23.87
CA GLU A 224 9.95 -19.61 22.61
C GLU A 224 8.76 -19.91 21.68
N LEU A 225 8.79 -19.35 20.48
CA LEU A 225 7.84 -19.64 19.41
C LEU A 225 8.53 -20.45 18.32
N LYS A 226 7.95 -21.60 17.97
CA LYS A 226 8.45 -22.48 16.91
C LYS A 226 7.55 -22.35 15.70
N VAL A 227 8.14 -21.92 14.59
CA VAL A 227 7.45 -21.70 13.33
C VAL A 227 7.95 -22.73 12.32
N THR A 228 7.04 -23.62 11.92
CA THR A 228 7.25 -24.68 10.93
C THR A 228 6.31 -24.47 9.76
N GLN A 229 6.47 -25.25 8.70
CA GLN A 229 5.57 -25.21 7.54
C GLN A 229 4.10 -25.41 7.90
N ASP A 230 3.82 -26.27 8.88
CA ASP A 230 2.46 -26.63 9.29
C ASP A 230 1.73 -25.50 10.03
N ASN A 231 2.47 -24.62 10.72
CA ASN A 231 1.91 -23.54 11.51
C ASN A 231 2.28 -22.14 11.00
N ALA A 232 2.88 -22.05 9.81
CA ALA A 232 3.35 -20.82 9.16
C ALA A 232 2.27 -19.73 9.03
N MET A 233 1.04 -20.16 8.74
CA MET A 233 -0.11 -19.27 8.53
C MET A 233 -0.93 -19.04 9.81
N VAL A 234 -0.55 -19.68 10.93
CA VAL A 234 -1.25 -19.53 12.20
C VAL A 234 -0.64 -18.38 12.97
N LEU A 235 -1.45 -17.38 13.32
CA LEU A 235 -1.01 -16.26 14.13
C LEU A 235 -0.57 -16.76 15.51
N GLN A 236 0.69 -16.51 15.86
CA GLN A 236 1.22 -16.77 17.20
C GLN A 236 1.31 -15.46 17.97
N LEU A 237 0.53 -15.35 19.05
CA LEU A 237 0.45 -14.15 19.88
C LEU A 237 1.01 -14.43 21.27
N VAL A 238 1.81 -13.50 21.79
CA VAL A 238 2.34 -13.53 23.16
C VAL A 238 1.98 -12.20 23.82
N GLU A 239 1.16 -12.27 24.88
CA GLU A 239 0.86 -11.10 25.70
C GLU A 239 2.04 -10.77 26.61
N LEU A 240 2.63 -9.59 26.43
CA LEU A 240 3.73 -9.12 27.26
C LEU A 240 3.20 -8.47 28.54
N PRO A 241 3.86 -8.68 29.70
CA PRO A 241 3.51 -8.00 30.94
C PRO A 241 3.54 -6.47 30.80
N LYS A 242 2.60 -5.77 31.43
CA LYS A 242 2.43 -4.30 31.33
C LYS A 242 3.68 -3.49 31.73
N GLN A 243 4.55 -4.07 32.56
CA GLN A 243 5.79 -3.44 33.04
C GLN A 243 6.98 -3.65 32.09
N THR A 244 6.80 -4.41 31.01
CA THR A 244 7.86 -4.67 30.01
C THR A 244 8.34 -3.34 29.41
N ARG A 245 9.65 -3.16 29.35
CA ARG A 245 10.31 -1.97 28.78
C ARG A 245 11.16 -2.28 27.55
N PHE A 246 11.62 -3.51 27.45
CA PHE A 246 12.41 -4.02 26.33
C PHE A 246 12.08 -5.49 26.13
N VAL A 247 12.23 -5.94 24.88
CA VAL A 247 12.13 -7.35 24.48
C VAL A 247 13.36 -7.64 23.64
N ASN A 248 14.11 -8.68 24.00
CA ASN A 248 15.20 -9.18 23.17
C ASN A 248 14.69 -10.38 22.37
N ILE A 249 14.91 -10.36 21.06
CA ILE A 249 14.43 -11.38 20.14
C ILE A 249 15.64 -12.07 19.53
N LYS A 250 15.75 -13.38 19.76
CA LYS A 250 16.79 -14.22 19.15
C LYS A 250 16.12 -15.26 18.28
N ALA A 251 16.35 -15.19 16.97
CA ALA A 251 15.87 -16.18 16.02
C ALA A 251 17.00 -17.14 15.61
N THR A 252 16.70 -18.43 15.48
CA THR A 252 17.62 -19.45 14.95
C THR A 252 16.87 -20.40 14.01
N GLY A 253 17.58 -21.01 13.07
CA GLY A 253 17.02 -21.93 12.08
C GLY A 253 16.96 -21.35 10.67
N THR A 254 16.00 -21.80 9.87
CA THR A 254 15.88 -21.47 8.44
C THR A 254 14.42 -21.14 8.11
N GLY A 255 14.18 -19.99 7.49
CA GLY A 255 12.84 -19.52 7.15
C GLY A 255 12.77 -18.01 7.05
N PHE A 256 11.57 -17.51 6.74
CA PHE A 256 11.22 -16.11 6.82
C PHE A 256 10.05 -15.95 7.78
N ALA A 257 10.18 -15.08 8.78
CA ALA A 257 9.10 -14.77 9.72
C ALA A 257 9.10 -13.28 10.03
N ILE A 258 7.89 -12.72 10.15
CA ILE A 258 7.68 -11.34 10.55
C ILE A 258 7.34 -11.32 12.03
N VAL A 259 8.11 -10.58 12.81
CA VAL A 259 7.86 -10.37 14.23
C VAL A 259 7.37 -8.95 14.44
N LYS A 260 6.19 -8.81 15.04
CA LYS A 260 5.55 -7.52 15.33
C LYS A 260 5.34 -7.35 16.82
N VAL A 261 5.72 -6.18 17.33
CA VAL A 261 5.41 -5.76 18.71
C VAL A 261 4.37 -4.65 18.63
N SER A 262 3.21 -4.89 19.22
CA SER A 262 2.08 -3.95 19.24
C SER A 262 1.85 -3.44 20.66
N TYR A 263 1.50 -2.17 20.81
CA TYR A 263 1.23 -1.54 22.10
C TYR A 263 0.11 -0.51 21.99
N ARG A 264 -0.70 -0.41 23.04
CA ARG A 264 -1.80 0.56 23.13
C ARG A 264 -1.59 1.44 24.34
N TYR A 265 -1.75 2.75 24.15
CA TYR A 265 -1.54 3.75 25.18
C TYR A 265 -2.51 4.92 25.00
N ASN A 266 -2.85 5.58 26.11
CA ASN A 266 -3.65 6.79 26.07
C ASN A 266 -2.72 8.00 25.94
N VAL A 267 -3.06 8.92 25.04
CA VAL A 267 -2.35 10.19 24.87
C VAL A 267 -3.21 11.30 25.45
N ASN A 268 -2.59 12.19 26.23
CA ASN A 268 -3.28 13.40 26.68
C ASN A 268 -3.37 14.36 25.48
N VAL A 269 -4.56 14.48 24.90
CA VAL A 269 -4.82 15.38 23.77
C VAL A 269 -5.06 16.78 24.31
N THR A 270 -4.07 17.66 24.19
CA THR A 270 -4.09 19.03 24.77
C THR A 270 -4.91 20.04 23.95
N GLY A 271 -5.47 19.63 22.81
CA GLY A 271 -6.30 20.48 21.95
C GLY A 271 -6.90 19.68 20.78
N ALA A 272 -8.01 20.15 20.23
CA ALA A 272 -8.66 19.52 19.07
C ALA A 272 -7.84 19.79 17.79
N TRP A 273 -7.60 18.74 17.00
CA TRP A 273 -6.99 18.82 15.67
C TRP A 273 -7.95 18.28 14.60
N PRO A 274 -9.11 18.95 14.40
CA PRO A 274 -10.08 18.50 13.42
C PRO A 274 -9.55 18.68 11.98
N LEU A 275 -9.66 17.62 11.16
CA LEU A 275 -9.56 17.74 9.69
C LEU A 275 -10.77 18.48 9.10
N PHE A 276 -11.91 18.43 9.80
CA PHE A 276 -13.17 19.09 9.46
C PHE A 276 -13.78 19.67 10.73
N SER A 277 -14.34 20.87 10.65
CA SER A 277 -15.07 21.44 11.78
C SER A 277 -16.39 20.69 11.94
N LEU A 278 -16.71 20.23 13.16
CA LEU A 278 -18.01 19.67 13.48
C LEU A 278 -18.76 20.63 14.39
N ASP A 279 -19.96 21.03 13.98
CA ASP A 279 -20.85 21.89 14.76
C ASP A 279 -22.17 21.16 15.06
N PRO A 280 -22.22 20.33 16.13
CA PRO A 280 -23.43 19.66 16.54
C PRO A 280 -24.35 20.63 17.30
N GLN A 281 -25.52 20.90 16.73
CA GLN A 281 -26.54 21.79 17.28
C GLN A 281 -27.76 20.97 17.72
N VAL A 282 -28.09 21.03 19.01
CA VAL A 282 -29.31 20.41 19.55
C VAL A 282 -30.50 21.27 19.15
N SER A 283 -31.42 20.68 18.41
CA SER A 283 -32.64 21.37 17.99
C SER A 283 -33.53 21.66 19.19
N LYS A 284 -34.22 22.81 19.15
CA LYS A 284 -35.21 23.24 20.15
C LYS A 284 -36.41 22.29 20.28
N SER A 285 -36.65 21.42 19.29
CA SER A 285 -37.66 20.36 19.34
C SER A 285 -37.29 19.19 20.26
N SER A 286 -36.06 19.15 20.75
CA SER A 286 -35.59 18.10 21.65
C SER A 286 -36.25 18.22 23.04
N ASN A 287 -36.63 17.08 23.62
CA ASN A 287 -37.22 16.95 24.95
C ASN A 287 -36.68 15.68 25.65
N ALA A 288 -37.19 15.37 26.84
CA ALA A 288 -36.72 14.25 27.66
C ALA A 288 -36.80 12.86 26.97
N ASN A 289 -37.70 12.70 25.99
CA ASN A 289 -37.93 11.44 25.27
C ASN A 289 -37.52 11.50 23.79
N PHE A 290 -37.05 12.64 23.30
CA PHE A 290 -36.73 12.85 21.89
C PHE A 290 -35.57 13.81 21.72
N LEU A 291 -34.46 13.35 21.13
CA LEU A 291 -33.30 14.17 20.81
C LEU A 291 -33.21 14.36 19.30
N GLN A 292 -33.23 15.62 18.85
CA GLN A 292 -32.96 15.98 17.46
C GLN A 292 -31.67 16.78 17.39
N LEU A 293 -30.66 16.20 16.74
CA LEU A 293 -29.34 16.79 16.57
C LEU A 293 -29.12 17.12 15.09
N SER A 294 -28.77 18.37 14.80
CA SER A 294 -28.27 18.78 13.50
C SER A 294 -26.75 18.84 13.57
N VAL A 295 -26.05 18.13 12.69
CA VAL A 295 -24.59 18.15 12.64
C VAL A 295 -24.18 18.79 11.33
N CYS A 296 -23.48 19.92 11.40
CA CYS A 296 -22.86 20.57 10.25
C CYS A 296 -21.37 20.22 10.22
N SER A 297 -20.83 19.97 9.03
CA SER A 297 -19.39 19.82 8.81
C SER A 297 -18.88 20.88 7.84
N GLY A 298 -17.74 21.50 8.16
CA GLY A 298 -17.07 22.50 7.32
C GLY A 298 -15.61 22.16 7.07
#